data_AF-A0A7S7U1F9-F1
#
_entry.id   AF-A0A7S7U1F9-F1
#
_cell.length_a   1.000
_cell.length_b   1.000
_cell.length_c   1.000
_cell.angle_alpha   90.00
_cell.angle_beta   90.00
_cell.angle_gamma   90.00
#
_symmetry.space_group_name_H-M   'P 1'
#
loop_
_entity.id
_entity.type
_entity.pdbx_description
1 polymer ?
#
loop_
_entity_poly.entity_id
_entity_poly.type
_entity_poly.pdbx_seq_one_letter_code
_entity_poly.pdbx_strand_id
1 'polypeptide(L)'
;MCSSGTTSRWSAGPDGRQDDGDESVVEHWTEREIDKTAFKDARLGQRFGELLKQIGDGMGGSIPFACQNWANTKAAYRFFANERVEEADILSGHFAATRARYDDCTGPILLIQDTTEFSYQRANTSAVGLTKMPIPR
;
A
#
# COMPACT_ATOMS: atom_id res chain seq x y z
N MET A 1 60.44 -30.52 -26.32
CA MET A 1 60.02 -29.22 -25.78
C MET A 1 59.32 -29.48 -24.46
N CYS A 2 59.75 -28.81 -23.37
CA CYS A 2 58.98 -28.63 -22.12
C CYS A 2 57.58 -28.06 -22.46
N SER A 3 56.50 -28.23 -21.69
CA SER A 3 56.40 -28.14 -20.23
C SER A 3 55.06 -28.71 -19.71
N SER A 4 55.02 -28.98 -18.41
CA SER A 4 53.91 -29.49 -17.59
C SER A 4 52.66 -28.61 -17.53
N GLY A 5 51.51 -29.22 -17.21
CA GLY A 5 50.28 -28.54 -16.77
C GLY A 5 49.23 -29.53 -16.24
N THR A 6 49.13 -29.64 -14.91
CA THR A 6 48.24 -30.52 -14.14
C THR A 6 46.90 -29.83 -13.84
N THR A 7 45.87 -30.65 -13.54
CA THR A 7 44.58 -30.37 -12.83
C THR A 7 43.47 -29.75 -13.69
N SER A 8 42.19 -30.14 -13.60
CA SER A 8 41.44 -30.95 -12.63
C SER A 8 40.30 -31.69 -13.34
N ARG A 9 40.14 -32.97 -12.98
CA ARG A 9 39.00 -33.81 -13.36
C ARG A 9 37.83 -33.46 -12.44
N TRP A 10 36.83 -32.76 -12.95
CA TRP A 10 35.53 -32.65 -12.26
C TRP A 10 34.81 -33.99 -12.40
N SER A 11 34.73 -34.73 -11.29
CA SER A 11 33.83 -35.87 -11.17
C SER A 11 32.45 -35.33 -10.80
N ALA A 12 31.47 -35.56 -11.67
CA ALA A 12 30.07 -35.31 -11.36
C ALA A 12 29.65 -36.19 -10.17
N GLY A 13 29.38 -35.57 -9.03
CA GLY A 13 28.63 -36.20 -7.94
C GLY A 13 27.14 -36.14 -8.27
N PRO A 14 26.35 -37.20 -7.99
CA PRO A 14 24.91 -37.13 -8.08
C PRO A 14 24.42 -36.52 -6.77
N ASP A 15 24.44 -35.20 -6.68
CA ASP A 15 23.65 -34.50 -5.69
C ASP A 15 22.98 -33.33 -6.40
N GLY A 16 21.85 -33.66 -7.01
CA GLY A 16 20.88 -32.67 -7.45
C GLY A 16 20.31 -32.02 -6.20
N ARG A 17 21.06 -31.07 -5.64
CA ARG A 17 20.50 -30.08 -4.75
C ARG A 17 19.62 -29.21 -5.65
N GLN A 18 18.35 -29.58 -5.71
CA GLN A 18 17.28 -28.71 -6.16
C GLN A 18 17.49 -27.40 -5.38
N ASP A 19 17.89 -26.35 -6.08
CA ASP A 19 17.78 -25.00 -5.57
C ASP A 19 16.28 -24.72 -5.58
N ASP A 20 15.59 -25.24 -4.57
CA ASP A 20 14.23 -24.88 -4.23
C ASP A 20 14.33 -23.44 -3.71
N GLY A 21 14.47 -22.52 -4.66
CA GLY A 21 14.43 -21.10 -4.43
C GLY A 21 13.14 -20.82 -3.68
N ASP A 22 13.28 -20.58 -2.39
CA ASP A 22 12.28 -19.93 -1.56
C ASP A 22 12.11 -18.54 -2.17
N GLU A 23 11.30 -18.43 -3.23
CA GLU A 23 10.69 -17.17 -3.63
C GLU A 23 9.78 -16.77 -2.48
N SER A 24 10.39 -16.22 -1.43
CA SER A 24 9.68 -15.54 -0.37
C SER A 24 8.89 -14.44 -1.08
N VAL A 25 7.59 -14.66 -1.24
CA VAL A 25 6.70 -13.64 -1.79
C VAL A 25 6.81 -12.47 -0.85
N VAL A 26 7.53 -11.43 -1.27
CA VAL A 26 7.69 -10.22 -0.46
C VAL A 26 6.30 -9.62 -0.32
N GLU A 27 5.76 -9.73 0.89
CA GLU A 27 4.45 -9.18 1.23
C GLU A 27 4.45 -7.68 0.93
N HIS A 28 3.53 -7.23 0.07
CA HIS A 28 3.43 -5.81 -0.24
C HIS A 28 3.10 -5.04 1.03
N TRP A 29 3.76 -3.90 1.27
CA TRP A 29 3.67 -3.17 2.55
C TRP A 29 2.23 -2.86 2.98
N THR A 30 1.32 -2.66 2.02
CA THR A 30 -0.08 -2.38 2.28
C THR A 30 -0.81 -3.50 3.01
N GLU A 31 -0.40 -4.76 2.87
CA GLU A 31 -1.06 -5.88 3.53
C GLU A 31 -0.94 -5.79 5.05
N ARG A 32 0.14 -5.18 5.54
CA ARG A 32 0.37 -4.92 6.97
C ARG A 32 -0.33 -3.66 7.50
N GLU A 33 -0.92 -2.85 6.62
CA GLU A 33 -1.51 -1.55 6.97
C GLU A 33 -3.04 -1.53 6.78
N ILE A 34 -3.65 -2.63 6.36
CA ILE A 34 -5.09 -2.71 6.10
C ILE A 34 -5.77 -3.78 6.94
N ASP A 35 -7.00 -3.49 7.38
CA ASP A 35 -7.92 -4.49 7.88
C ASP A 35 -9.06 -4.67 6.88
N LYS A 36 -8.99 -5.74 6.08
CA LYS A 36 -10.03 -6.04 5.08
C LYS A 36 -11.36 -6.41 5.74
N THR A 37 -11.34 -6.85 7.01
CA THR A 37 -12.53 -7.31 7.73
C THR A 37 -13.33 -6.18 8.37
N ALA A 38 -12.73 -4.98 8.48
CA ALA A 38 -13.41 -3.78 8.95
C ALA A 38 -14.57 -3.35 8.03
N PHE A 39 -14.52 -3.70 6.75
CA PHE A 39 -15.54 -3.31 5.79
C PHE A 39 -16.82 -4.13 5.93
N LYS A 40 -17.98 -3.47 5.74
CA LYS A 40 -19.34 -4.07 5.76
C LYS A 40 -19.58 -5.15 4.69
N ASP A 41 -18.64 -5.41 3.79
CA ASP A 41 -18.70 -6.43 2.73
C ASP A 41 -17.28 -6.89 2.38
N ALA A 42 -17.04 -8.20 2.34
CA ALA A 42 -15.72 -8.77 2.04
C ALA A 42 -15.16 -8.33 0.68
N ARG A 43 -16.02 -8.05 -0.31
CA ARG A 43 -15.61 -7.55 -1.62
C ARG A 43 -15.09 -6.12 -1.55
N LEU A 44 -15.57 -5.32 -0.60
CA LEU A 44 -15.06 -3.96 -0.36
C LEU A 44 -13.66 -4.04 0.25
N GLY A 45 -13.45 -4.89 1.25
CA GLY A 45 -12.11 -5.11 1.82
C GLY A 45 -11.10 -5.61 0.79
N GLN A 46 -11.50 -6.56 -0.06
CA GLN A 46 -10.63 -7.02 -1.15
C GLN A 46 -10.34 -5.91 -2.17
N ARG A 47 -11.36 -5.14 -2.56
CA ARG A 47 -11.20 -4.02 -3.48
C ARG A 47 -10.28 -2.94 -2.90
N PHE A 48 -10.42 -2.62 -1.62
CA PHE A 48 -9.57 -1.65 -0.94
C PHE A 48 -8.11 -2.08 -0.96
N GLY A 49 -7.84 -3.35 -0.66
CA GLY A 49 -6.48 -3.89 -0.71
C GLY A 49 -5.83 -3.77 -2.10
N GLU A 50 -6.57 -4.11 -3.16
CA GLU A 50 -6.10 -3.94 -4.54
C GLU A 50 -5.88 -2.46 -4.91
N LEU A 51 -6.82 -1.60 -4.54
CA LEU A 51 -6.76 -0.17 -4.83
C LEU A 51 -5.59 0.51 -4.13
N LEU A 52 -5.34 0.18 -2.85
CA LEU A 52 -4.25 0.76 -2.08
C LEU A 52 -2.88 0.33 -2.64
N LYS A 53 -2.75 -0.92 -3.11
CA LYS A 53 -1.56 -1.37 -3.85
C LYS A 53 -1.34 -0.53 -5.09
N GLN A 54 -2.35 -0.39 -5.95
CA GLN A 54 -2.27 0.39 -7.18
C GLN A 54 -1.90 1.86 -6.94
N ILE A 55 -2.50 2.50 -5.93
CA ILE A 55 -2.19 3.89 -5.58
C ILE A 55 -0.78 4.01 -4.97
N GLY A 56 -0.35 3.02 -4.18
CA GLY A 56 0.99 2.95 -3.62
C GLY A 56 2.07 2.83 -4.72
N ASP A 57 1.86 1.94 -5.69
CA ASP A 57 2.77 1.75 -6.83
C ASP A 57 2.73 2.95 -7.81
N GLY A 58 1.57 3.59 -7.94
CA GLY A 58 1.32 4.74 -8.81
C GLY A 58 1.42 6.10 -8.12
N MET A 59 2.16 6.21 -7.02
CA MET A 59 2.27 7.42 -6.20
C MET A 59 2.51 8.69 -7.03
N GLY A 60 1.75 9.74 -6.73
CA GLY A 60 1.81 11.03 -7.44
C GLY A 60 1.06 11.07 -8.77
N GLY A 61 0.57 9.92 -9.26
CA GLY A 61 -0.30 9.84 -10.42
C GLY A 61 -1.78 10.07 -10.11
N SER A 62 -2.58 10.25 -11.16
CA SER A 62 -4.04 10.25 -11.04
C SER A 62 -4.57 8.82 -10.78
N ILE A 63 -5.80 8.67 -10.28
CA ILE A 63 -6.44 7.35 -10.12
C ILE A 63 -6.43 6.55 -11.44
N PRO A 64 -6.81 7.12 -12.61
CA PRO A 64 -6.71 6.40 -13.89
C PRO A 64 -5.28 5.94 -14.22
N PHE A 65 -4.28 6.74 -13.87
CA PHE A 65 -2.88 6.38 -14.04
C PHE A 65 -2.52 5.20 -13.12
N ALA A 66 -2.80 5.28 -11.83
CA ALA A 66 -2.52 4.18 -10.89
C ALA A 66 -3.23 2.87 -11.25
N CYS A 67 -4.49 2.92 -11.69
CA CYS A 67 -5.30 1.74 -11.98
C CYS A 67 -4.96 1.05 -13.32
N GLN A 68 -4.26 1.73 -14.24
CA GLN A 68 -3.75 1.26 -15.55
C GLN A 68 -4.78 0.67 -16.53
N ASN A 69 -6.05 0.50 -16.14
CA ASN A 69 -7.13 0.08 -17.02
C ASN A 69 -8.48 0.69 -16.58
N TRP A 70 -9.44 0.67 -17.51
CA TRP A 70 -10.74 1.32 -17.32
C TRP A 70 -11.62 0.63 -16.26
N ALA A 71 -11.59 -0.70 -16.20
CA ALA A 71 -12.39 -1.47 -15.25
C ALA A 71 -11.98 -1.15 -13.80
N ASN A 72 -10.68 -1.13 -13.52
CA ASN A 72 -10.12 -0.79 -12.22
C ASN A 72 -10.36 0.68 -11.88
N THR A 73 -10.18 1.58 -12.85
CA THR A 73 -10.48 3.02 -12.67
C THR A 73 -11.94 3.22 -12.26
N LYS A 74 -12.88 2.57 -12.95
CA LYS A 74 -14.31 2.63 -12.59
C LYS A 74 -14.59 1.99 -11.24
N ALA A 75 -13.93 0.89 -10.90
CA ALA A 75 -14.07 0.27 -9.60
C ALA A 75 -13.57 1.19 -8.47
N ALA A 76 -12.46 1.90 -8.66
CA ALA A 76 -11.93 2.88 -7.71
C ALA A 76 -12.93 4.02 -7.45
N TYR A 77 -13.45 4.64 -8.51
CA TYR A 77 -14.46 5.70 -8.34
C TYR A 77 -15.74 5.19 -7.66
N ARG A 78 -16.21 3.98 -8.02
CA ARG A 78 -17.36 3.36 -7.35
C ARG A 78 -17.09 3.02 -5.90
N PHE A 79 -15.87 2.66 -5.56
CA PHE A 79 -15.46 2.39 -4.18
C PHE A 79 -15.52 3.67 -3.33
N PHE A 80 -14.92 4.76 -3.79
CA PHE A 80 -14.95 6.05 -3.07
C PHE A 80 -16.33 6.70 -3.01
N ALA A 81 -17.21 6.42 -3.96
CA ALA A 81 -18.60 6.90 -3.96
C ALA A 81 -19.58 5.95 -3.25
N ASN A 82 -19.10 4.88 -2.62
CA ASN A 82 -19.96 3.88 -2.00
C ASN A 82 -20.36 4.29 -0.58
N GLU A 83 -21.66 4.48 -0.34
CA GLU A 83 -22.21 4.82 0.98
C GLU A 83 -21.96 3.75 2.07
N ARG A 84 -21.51 2.54 1.69
CA ARG A 84 -21.14 1.48 2.63
C ARG A 84 -19.67 1.53 3.05
N VAL A 85 -18.87 2.42 2.48
CA VAL A 85 -17.46 2.62 2.81
C VAL A 85 -17.33 3.87 3.69
N GLU A 86 -16.90 3.68 4.93
CA GLU A 86 -16.66 4.77 5.87
C GLU A 86 -15.16 5.07 6.01
N GLU A 87 -14.81 6.31 6.36
CA GLU A 87 -13.42 6.70 6.65
C GLU A 87 -12.81 5.87 7.79
N ALA A 88 -13.60 5.58 8.83
CA ALA A 88 -13.16 4.78 9.97
C ALA A 88 -12.73 3.37 9.55
N ASP A 89 -13.46 2.75 8.61
CA ASP A 89 -13.12 1.42 8.09
C ASP A 89 -11.79 1.45 7.33
N ILE A 90 -11.55 2.52 6.55
CA ILE A 90 -10.30 2.74 5.78
C ILE A 90 -9.10 2.90 6.71
N LEU A 91 -9.23 3.67 7.81
CA LEU A 91 -8.13 3.99 8.72
C LEU A 91 -7.89 2.93 9.80
N SER A 92 -8.87 2.06 10.07
CA SER A 92 -8.83 1.08 11.16
C SER A 92 -7.57 0.20 11.13
N GLY A 93 -7.22 -0.35 9.97
CA GLY A 93 -6.02 -1.17 9.78
C GLY A 93 -4.74 -0.43 10.09
N HIS A 94 -4.61 0.82 9.62
CA HIS A 94 -3.43 1.63 9.86
C HIS A 94 -3.27 1.99 11.34
N PHE A 95 -4.36 2.25 12.04
CA PHE A 95 -4.34 2.48 13.49
C PHE A 95 -3.96 1.22 14.26
N ALA A 96 -4.46 0.04 13.87
CA ALA A 96 -4.07 -1.23 14.48
C ALA A 96 -2.58 -1.52 14.25
N ALA A 97 -2.08 -1.34 13.02
CA ALA A 97 -0.68 -1.52 12.67
C ALA A 97 0.24 -0.55 13.45
N THR A 98 -0.19 0.71 13.59
CA THR A 98 0.54 1.72 14.37
C THR A 98 0.56 1.38 15.86
N ARG A 99 -0.55 0.85 16.41
CA ARG A 99 -0.60 0.37 17.79
C ARG A 99 0.34 -0.82 18.02
N ALA A 100 0.35 -1.79 17.12
CA ALA A 100 1.26 -2.94 17.22
C ALA A 100 2.72 -2.48 17.26
N ARG A 101 3.13 -1.57 16.35
CA ARG A 101 4.47 -0.97 16.37
C ARG A 101 4.78 -0.19 17.65
N TYR A 102 3.78 0.47 18.22
CA TYR A 102 3.92 1.18 19.49
C TYR A 102 4.18 0.19 20.64
N ASP A 103 3.39 -0.89 20.72
CA ASP A 103 3.48 -1.91 21.77
C ASP A 103 4.82 -2.68 21.70
N ASP A 104 5.37 -2.84 20.50
CA ASP A 104 6.69 -3.47 20.26
C ASP A 104 7.88 -2.54 20.58
N CYS A 105 7.65 -1.25 20.81
CA CYS A 105 8.72 -0.29 21.04
C CYS A 105 9.24 -0.35 22.49
N THR A 106 10.54 -0.61 22.66
CA THR A 106 11.18 -0.69 23.99
C THR A 106 11.83 0.62 24.44
N GLY A 107 11.87 1.63 23.56
CA GLY A 107 12.55 2.90 23.76
C GLY A 107 11.60 4.10 23.94
N PRO A 108 12.15 5.32 24.06
CA PRO A 108 11.33 6.53 24.10
C PRO A 108 10.57 6.72 22.78
N ILE A 109 9.29 7.10 22.89
CA ILE A 109 8.41 7.35 21.75
C ILE A 109 8.17 8.85 21.62
N LEU A 110 8.38 9.38 20.41
CA LEU A 110 8.14 10.77 20.10
C LEU A 110 6.81 10.94 19.38
N LEU A 111 5.86 11.61 20.03
CA LEU A 111 4.57 11.97 19.44
C LEU A 111 4.66 13.35 18.78
N ILE A 112 4.81 13.37 17.46
CA ILE A 112 4.80 14.61 16.68
C ILE A 112 3.35 14.94 16.31
N GLN A 113 2.93 16.17 16.61
CA GLN A 113 1.63 16.70 16.21
C GLN A 113 1.83 18.00 15.43
N ASP A 114 1.12 18.11 14.31
CA ASP A 114 0.96 19.35 13.55
C ASP A 114 -0.47 19.41 12.98
N THR A 115 -0.92 20.58 12.52
CA THR A 115 -2.21 20.76 11.86
C THR A 115 -1.99 21.13 10.40
N THR A 116 -2.59 20.38 9.48
CA THR A 116 -2.55 20.66 8.04
C THR A 116 -3.94 20.95 7.49
N GLU A 117 -4.02 21.69 6.39
CA GLU A 117 -5.26 21.99 5.67
C GLU A 117 -5.18 21.54 4.22
N PHE A 118 -6.23 20.91 3.72
CA PHE A 118 -6.37 20.56 2.31
C PHE A 118 -7.25 21.60 1.58
N SER A 119 -6.65 22.36 0.67
CA SER A 119 -7.35 23.37 -0.14
C SER A 119 -7.76 22.80 -1.49
N TYR A 120 -9.04 22.96 -1.86
CA TYR A 120 -9.57 22.49 -3.14
C TYR A 120 -10.29 23.62 -3.87
N GLN A 121 -10.06 23.73 -5.18
CA GLN A 121 -10.89 24.56 -6.05
C GLN A 121 -12.10 23.76 -6.53
N ARG A 122 -13.30 24.26 -6.23
CA ARG A 122 -14.56 23.56 -6.50
C ARG A 122 -15.69 24.54 -6.80
N ALA A 123 -16.71 24.06 -7.51
CA ALA A 123 -17.88 24.85 -7.88
C ALA A 123 -18.74 25.23 -6.66
N ASN A 124 -18.91 24.30 -5.72
CA ASN A 124 -19.62 24.52 -4.46
C ASN A 124 -18.63 24.50 -3.28
N THR A 125 -18.31 25.67 -2.74
CA THR A 125 -17.34 25.82 -1.64
C THR A 125 -17.89 25.38 -0.29
N SER A 126 -19.20 25.37 -0.08
CA SER A 126 -19.83 25.00 1.20
C SER A 126 -19.96 23.49 1.40
N ALA A 127 -19.56 22.68 0.42
CA ALA A 127 -19.63 21.22 0.51
C ALA A 127 -18.57 20.61 1.45
N VAL A 128 -17.60 21.39 1.92
CA VAL A 128 -16.69 20.99 3.01
C VAL A 128 -16.45 22.16 3.96
N GLY A 129 -15.81 21.89 5.10
CA GLY A 129 -15.46 22.91 6.09
C GLY A 129 -14.51 24.01 5.57
N LEU A 130 -14.67 25.22 6.11
CA LEU A 130 -13.80 26.36 5.86
C LEU A 130 -12.86 26.55 7.03
N THR A 131 -11.54 26.47 6.79
CA THR A 131 -10.52 26.87 7.77
C THR A 131 -10.20 28.36 7.69
N LYS A 132 -10.49 29.00 6.54
CA LYS A 132 -10.26 30.42 6.25
C LYS A 132 -11.42 31.00 5.45
N MET A 133 -11.70 32.29 5.64
CA MET A 133 -12.73 32.99 4.86
C MET A 133 -12.30 33.10 3.38
N PRO A 134 -13.18 32.81 2.42
CA PRO A 134 -12.85 32.96 1.01
C PRO A 134 -12.60 34.44 0.67
N ILE A 135 -11.50 34.72 -0.02
CA ILE A 135 -11.19 36.06 -0.53
C ILE A 135 -12.15 36.34 -1.70
N PRO A 136 -12.92 37.46 -1.68
CA PRO A 136 -13.78 37.83 -2.80
C PRO A 136 -12.94 37.99 -4.07
N ARG A 137 -13.42 37.42 -5.19
CA ARG A 137 -12.84 37.66 -6.51
C ARG A 137 -13.40 38.93 -7.14
#